data_AF-A0A699YNZ5-F1
#
_entry.id   AF-A0A699YNZ5-F1
#
_cell.length_a   1.000
_cell.length_b   1.000
_cell.length_c   1.000
_cell.angle_alpha   90.00
_cell.angle_beta   90.00
_cell.angle_gamma   90.00
#
_symmetry.space_group_name_H-M   'P 1'
#
loop_
_entity.id
_entity.type
_entity.pdbx_description
1 polymer ?
#
loop_
_entity_poly.entity_id
_entity_poly.type
_entity_poly.pdbx_seq_one_letter_code
_entity_poly.pdbx_strand_id
1 'polypeptide(L)'
;MSAELPLHQHGKSRVRVARTWREGDVHHFVEWTVHTMLESAMEHAFKQGDNTGMTATDTQKNTVYIIAQRMSQRCSCEEYAIALAQHFVRQYPLVSKAKVTVEQKPWTRVQLNGKPHDHGYAVTGTEVRTCYVTYDNAGKLEVTGGRRLLPQRAIHAVGDGQASPCEGARDKYAPNLTPCMWVYPPATLTAMWGSHVRPLG
;
A
#
# COMPACT_ATOMS: atom_id res chain seq x y z
N MET A 1 23.10 -7.05 35.18
CA MET A 1 22.65 -6.09 34.16
C MET A 1 21.26 -6.50 33.72
N SER A 2 20.23 -5.69 33.97
CA SER A 2 18.88 -5.94 33.46
C SER A 2 18.81 -5.52 31.99
N ALA A 3 18.21 -6.34 31.13
CA ALA A 3 17.98 -5.98 29.74
C ALA A 3 16.89 -4.89 29.65
N GLU A 4 17.13 -3.88 28.81
CA GLU A 4 16.19 -2.79 28.51
C GLU A 4 15.62 -2.98 27.10
N LEU A 5 14.33 -2.65 26.92
CA LEU A 5 13.63 -2.76 25.64
C LEU A 5 13.37 -1.34 25.09
N PRO A 6 14.31 -0.77 24.31
CA PRO A 6 14.22 0.64 23.90
C PRO A 6 13.08 0.92 22.91
N LEU A 7 12.71 -0.08 22.10
CA LEU A 7 11.58 0.01 21.17
C LEU A 7 11.03 -1.39 20.88
N HIS A 8 9.70 -1.52 20.92
CA HIS A 8 9.00 -2.72 20.49
C HIS A 8 7.73 -2.36 19.73
N GLN A 9 7.48 -3.15 18.70
CA GLN A 9 6.40 -2.94 17.75
C GLN A 9 5.93 -4.28 17.22
N HIS A 10 4.62 -4.41 17.02
CA HIS A 10 4.00 -5.62 16.50
C HIS A 10 2.98 -5.26 15.43
N GLY A 11 2.71 -6.19 14.52
CA GLY A 11 2.00 -5.83 13.30
C GLY A 11 1.45 -7.00 12.50
N LYS A 12 0.71 -6.66 11.44
CA LYS A 12 0.28 -7.60 10.41
C LYS A 12 0.73 -7.08 9.05
N SER A 13 1.30 -7.98 8.25
CA SER A 13 1.79 -7.67 6.92
C SER A 13 1.06 -8.47 5.85
N ARG A 14 1.11 -7.98 4.61
CA ARG A 14 0.56 -8.64 3.41
C ARG A 14 -0.95 -8.88 3.49
N VAL A 15 -1.68 -7.97 4.15
CA VAL A 15 -3.15 -8.02 4.16
C VAL A 15 -3.64 -7.46 2.83
N ARG A 16 -4.17 -8.33 1.96
CA ARG A 16 -4.75 -7.92 0.68
C ARG A 16 -6.21 -7.57 0.89
N VAL A 17 -6.61 -6.38 0.44
CA VAL A 17 -7.99 -5.90 0.47
C VAL A 17 -8.33 -5.26 -0.86
N ALA A 18 -9.51 -5.59 -1.38
CA ALA A 18 -10.05 -4.98 -2.58
C ALA A 18 -11.32 -4.22 -2.22
N ARG A 19 -11.52 -3.06 -2.83
CA ARG A 19 -12.70 -2.22 -2.62
C ARG A 19 -13.28 -1.81 -3.96
N THR A 20 -14.60 -1.99 -4.07
CA THR A 20 -15.39 -1.53 -5.20
C THR A 20 -16.40 -0.49 -4.72
N TRP A 21 -16.40 0.67 -5.35
CA TRP A 21 -17.46 1.68 -5.23
C TRP A 21 -18.33 1.62 -6.48
N ARG A 22 -19.66 1.66 -6.31
CA ARG A 22 -20.62 1.58 -7.41
C ARG A 22 -21.33 2.91 -7.56
N GLU A 23 -21.18 3.53 -8.73
CA GLU A 23 -21.78 4.81 -9.09
C GLU A 23 -22.65 4.58 -10.33
N GLY A 24 -23.92 4.20 -10.11
CA GLY A 24 -24.78 3.70 -11.19
C GLY A 24 -24.19 2.44 -11.82
N ASP A 25 -24.08 2.42 -13.15
CA ASP A 25 -23.47 1.32 -13.91
C ASP A 25 -21.94 1.34 -13.87
N VAL A 26 -21.33 2.45 -13.45
CA VAL A 26 -19.88 2.62 -13.42
C VAL A 26 -19.32 2.13 -12.08
N HIS A 27 -18.49 1.09 -12.13
CA HIS A 27 -17.84 0.54 -10.94
C HIS A 27 -16.38 1.02 -10.84
N HIS A 28 -16.00 1.58 -9.71
CA HIS A 28 -14.62 1.96 -9.37
C HIS A 28 -13.97 0.89 -8.52
N PHE A 29 -12.85 0.33 -8.97
CA PHE A 29 -12.16 -0.76 -8.29
C PHE A 29 -10.75 -0.37 -7.88
N VAL A 30 -10.36 -0.74 -6.66
CA VAL A 30 -8.98 -0.68 -6.17
C VAL A 30 -8.62 -1.96 -5.42
N GLU A 31 -7.34 -2.30 -5.45
CA GLU A 31 -6.77 -3.35 -4.62
C GLU A 31 -5.52 -2.83 -3.92
N TRP A 32 -5.46 -3.06 -2.62
CA TRP A 32 -4.39 -2.62 -1.73
C TRP A 32 -3.75 -3.81 -1.02
N THR A 33 -2.43 -3.74 -0.87
CA THR A 33 -1.68 -4.58 0.07
C THR A 33 -1.28 -3.71 1.26
N VAL A 34 -1.73 -4.08 2.44
CA VAL A 34 -1.61 -3.27 3.66
C VAL A 34 -0.66 -3.93 4.64
N HIS A 35 0.17 -3.10 5.27
CA HIS A 35 1.06 -3.45 6.35
C HIS A 35 0.78 -2.51 7.53
N THR A 36 0.53 -3.08 8.69
CA THR A 36 0.30 -2.34 9.95
C THR A 36 1.40 -2.69 10.93
N MET A 37 1.97 -1.67 11.57
CA MET A 37 2.92 -1.81 12.66
C MET A 37 2.52 -0.85 13.77
N LEU A 38 2.34 -1.36 14.98
CA LEU A 38 1.89 -0.59 16.14
C LEU A 38 2.99 -0.56 17.19
N GLU A 39 3.37 0.65 17.60
CA GLU A 39 4.14 0.90 18.82
C GLU A 39 3.14 1.03 19.97
N SER A 40 3.41 0.33 21.07
CA SER A 40 2.47 0.24 22.19
C SER A 40 3.22 0.07 23.51
N ALA A 41 2.60 0.34 24.66
CA ALA A 41 3.18 0.04 25.97
C ALA A 41 2.98 -1.46 26.30
N MET A 42 3.87 -2.31 25.77
CA MET A 42 3.77 -3.78 25.78
C MET A 42 5.04 -4.44 26.34
N GLU A 43 5.83 -3.71 27.13
CA GLU A 43 7.06 -4.25 27.70
C GLU A 43 6.79 -5.47 28.62
N HIS A 44 5.64 -5.48 29.30
CA HIS A 44 5.18 -6.59 30.13
C HIS A 44 4.98 -7.89 29.35
N ALA A 45 4.55 -7.82 28.09
CA ALA A 45 4.41 -9.00 27.24
C ALA A 45 5.76 -9.70 26.99
N PHE A 46 6.83 -8.92 26.83
CA PHE A 46 8.18 -9.47 26.60
C PHE A 46 8.87 -9.91 27.89
N LYS A 47 8.65 -9.19 29.00
CA LYS A 47 9.31 -9.48 30.28
C LYS A 47 8.62 -10.57 31.10
N GLN A 48 7.29 -10.64 31.03
CA GLN A 48 6.46 -11.45 31.94
C GLN A 48 5.55 -12.44 31.19
N GLY A 49 5.47 -12.36 29.86
CA GLY A 49 4.57 -13.21 29.07
C GLY A 49 3.10 -12.85 29.19
N ASP A 50 2.79 -11.66 29.72
CA ASP A 50 1.42 -11.17 29.84
C ASP A 50 0.98 -10.39 28.60
N ASN A 51 0.00 -10.93 27.86
CA ASN A 51 -0.53 -10.31 26.65
C ASN A 51 -1.71 -9.35 26.90
N THR A 52 -1.97 -8.98 28.15
CA THR A 52 -3.07 -8.07 28.52
C THR A 52 -2.96 -6.76 27.76
N GLY A 53 -4.05 -6.42 27.04
CA GLY A 53 -4.15 -5.20 26.25
C GLY A 53 -3.43 -5.24 24.89
N MET A 54 -2.77 -6.36 24.53
CA MET A 54 -2.12 -6.50 23.23
C MET A 54 -3.16 -6.60 22.11
N THR A 55 -2.97 -5.81 21.06
CA THR A 55 -3.83 -5.90 19.88
C THR A 55 -3.40 -7.10 19.03
N ALA A 56 -4.19 -8.17 19.09
CA ALA A 56 -3.91 -9.38 18.33
C ALA A 56 -3.75 -9.08 16.83
N THR A 57 -2.82 -9.77 16.17
CA THR A 57 -2.53 -9.54 14.74
C THR A 57 -3.72 -9.89 13.84
N ASP A 58 -4.59 -10.80 14.27
CA ASP A 58 -5.86 -11.09 13.57
C ASP A 58 -6.86 -9.92 13.69
N THR A 59 -6.95 -9.28 14.86
CA THR A 59 -7.74 -8.06 15.04
C THR A 59 -7.26 -6.94 14.12
N GLN A 60 -5.94 -6.78 13.95
CA GLN A 60 -5.41 -5.81 12.98
C GLN A 60 -5.85 -6.13 11.54
N LYS A 61 -5.79 -7.41 11.13
CA LYS A 61 -6.27 -7.87 9.82
C LYS A 61 -7.76 -7.60 9.62
N ASN A 62 -8.58 -7.91 10.62
CA ASN A 62 -10.03 -7.70 10.55
C ASN A 62 -10.36 -6.20 10.51
N THR A 63 -9.61 -5.38 11.25
CA THR A 63 -9.74 -3.92 11.23
C THR A 63 -9.45 -3.34 9.85
N VAL A 64 -8.43 -3.83 9.14
CA VAL A 64 -8.14 -3.47 7.74
C VAL A 64 -9.38 -3.66 6.86
N TYR A 65 -10.08 -4.79 6.97
CA TYR A 65 -11.30 -5.04 6.20
C TYR A 65 -12.46 -4.12 6.61
N ILE A 66 -12.67 -3.92 7.92
CA ILE A 66 -13.76 -3.09 8.44
C ILE A 66 -13.58 -1.63 8.01
N ILE A 67 -12.36 -1.08 8.12
CA ILE A 67 -12.08 0.29 7.70
C ILE A 67 -12.27 0.44 6.19
N ALA A 68 -11.80 -0.51 5.38
CA ALA A 68 -12.02 -0.48 3.94
C ALA A 68 -13.52 -0.52 3.57
N GLN A 69 -14.33 -1.29 4.31
CA GLN A 69 -15.78 -1.35 4.10
C GLN A 69 -16.47 -0.02 4.47
N ARG A 70 -16.01 0.64 5.54
CA ARG A 70 -16.55 1.93 6.02
C ARG A 70 -16.24 3.11 5.10
N MET A 71 -15.26 2.98 4.19
CA MET A 71 -15.00 3.96 3.15
C MET A 71 -16.13 3.95 2.11
N SER A 72 -17.19 4.70 2.39
CA SER A 72 -18.38 4.80 1.52
C SER A 72 -18.10 5.61 0.25
N GLN A 73 -17.27 6.65 0.34
CA GLN A 73 -16.83 7.47 -0.78
C GLN A 73 -15.51 6.95 -1.35
N ARG A 74 -15.28 7.22 -2.63
CA ARG A 74 -14.02 6.91 -3.30
C ARG A 74 -12.88 7.65 -2.61
N CYS A 75 -11.83 6.92 -2.23
CA CYS A 75 -10.68 7.47 -1.54
C CYS A 75 -9.35 6.97 -2.12
N SER A 76 -8.28 7.72 -1.84
CA SER A 76 -6.91 7.35 -2.18
C SER A 76 -6.32 6.36 -1.17
N CYS A 77 -5.18 5.74 -1.52
CA CYS A 77 -4.49 4.86 -0.57
C CYS A 77 -3.99 5.62 0.67
N GLU A 78 -3.62 6.90 0.52
CA GLU A 78 -3.22 7.78 1.63
C GLU A 78 -4.39 8.04 2.59
N GLU A 79 -5.55 8.45 2.06
CA GLU A 79 -6.74 8.70 2.87
C GLU A 79 -7.17 7.45 3.66
N TYR A 80 -7.13 6.29 2.99
CA TYR A 80 -7.37 5.01 3.64
C TYR A 80 -6.34 4.70 4.74
N ALA A 81 -5.05 4.90 4.48
CA ALA A 81 -3.98 4.66 5.44
C ALA A 81 -4.08 5.58 6.66
N ILE A 82 -4.45 6.86 6.46
CA ILE A 82 -4.69 7.83 7.54
C ILE A 82 -5.83 7.35 8.44
N ALA A 83 -6.97 6.98 7.86
CA ALA A 83 -8.11 6.53 8.65
C ALA A 83 -7.80 5.25 9.45
N LEU A 84 -7.04 4.32 8.86
CA LEU A 84 -6.60 3.12 9.54
C LEU A 84 -5.63 3.43 10.70
N ALA A 85 -4.64 4.29 10.48
CA ALA A 85 -3.69 4.69 11.52
C ALA A 85 -4.37 5.41 12.68
N GLN A 86 -5.28 6.35 12.37
CA GLN A 86 -6.09 7.05 13.37
C GLN A 86 -6.98 6.10 14.16
N HIS A 87 -7.58 5.10 13.51
CA HIS A 87 -8.41 4.12 14.20
C HIS A 87 -7.62 3.35 15.26
N PHE A 88 -6.41 2.88 14.93
CA PHE A 88 -5.61 2.12 15.90
C PHE A 88 -5.23 2.95 17.12
N VAL A 89 -4.74 4.18 16.92
CA VAL A 89 -4.34 5.05 18.04
C VAL A 89 -5.54 5.49 18.89
N ARG A 90 -6.70 5.76 18.28
CA ARG A 90 -7.89 6.23 19.00
C ARG A 90 -8.64 5.11 19.73
N GLN A 91 -8.63 3.89 19.17
CA GLN A 91 -9.41 2.77 19.70
C GLN A 91 -8.66 1.96 20.77
N TYR A 92 -7.33 1.90 20.70
CA TYR A 92 -6.52 1.05 21.58
C TYR A 92 -5.63 1.92 22.49
N PRO A 93 -5.96 2.07 23.79
CA PRO A 93 -5.30 3.02 24.68
C PRO A 93 -3.79 2.79 24.86
N LEU A 94 -3.35 1.55 24.72
CA LEU A 94 -1.93 1.19 24.89
C LEU A 94 -1.11 1.44 23.62
N VAL A 95 -1.73 1.78 22.48
CA VAL A 95 -1.03 2.08 21.23
C VAL A 95 -0.62 3.56 21.23
N SER A 96 0.69 3.81 21.23
CA SER A 96 1.24 5.17 21.20
C SER A 96 1.38 5.69 19.77
N LYS A 97 1.72 4.82 18.81
CA LYS A 97 1.93 5.19 17.42
C LYS A 97 1.55 4.06 16.47
N ALA A 98 0.83 4.41 15.40
CA ALA A 98 0.53 3.51 14.30
C ALA A 98 1.33 3.89 13.05
N LYS A 99 1.92 2.90 12.41
CA LYS A 99 2.61 3.01 11.12
C LYS A 99 1.90 2.12 10.11
N VAL A 100 1.46 2.70 9.01
CA VAL A 100 0.68 1.99 7.98
C VAL A 100 1.35 2.20 6.64
N THR A 101 1.73 1.10 5.99
CA THR A 101 2.18 1.10 4.60
C THR A 101 1.09 0.49 3.72
N VAL A 102 0.75 1.17 2.62
CA VAL A 102 -0.20 0.67 1.63
C VAL A 102 0.44 0.67 0.26
N GLU A 103 0.33 -0.44 -0.45
CA GLU A 103 0.71 -0.57 -1.85
C GLU A 103 -0.53 -0.79 -2.71
N GLN A 104 -0.75 0.08 -3.68
CA GLN A 104 -1.88 -0.02 -4.60
C GLN A 104 -1.49 -0.75 -5.88
N LYS A 105 -2.23 -1.82 -6.18
CA LYS A 105 -2.08 -2.54 -7.44
C LYS A 105 -2.51 -1.65 -8.62
N PRO A 106 -1.75 -1.63 -9.73
CA PRO A 106 -2.03 -0.77 -10.87
C PRO A 106 -3.11 -1.35 -11.78
N TRP A 107 -4.32 -1.43 -11.25
CA TRP A 107 -5.51 -1.78 -12.01
C TRP A 107 -5.93 -0.59 -12.89
N THR A 108 -6.04 -0.84 -14.19
CA THR A 108 -6.48 0.16 -15.17
C THR A 108 -7.79 -0.31 -15.79
N ARG A 109 -8.72 0.61 -15.98
CA ARG A 109 -9.99 0.32 -16.65
C ARG A 109 -9.73 -0.06 -18.11
N VAL A 110 -10.27 -1.19 -18.54
CA VAL A 110 -10.15 -1.67 -19.91
C VAL A 110 -10.95 -0.74 -20.83
N GLN A 111 -10.39 -0.46 -22.01
CA GLN A 111 -11.07 0.28 -23.07
C GLN A 111 -11.40 -0.69 -24.22
N LEU A 112 -12.65 -0.67 -24.68
CA LEU A 112 -13.11 -1.39 -25.87
C LEU A 112 -13.55 -0.36 -26.90
N ASN A 113 -12.95 -0.41 -28.10
CA ASN A 113 -13.24 0.53 -29.19
C ASN A 113 -13.14 2.01 -28.77
N GLY A 114 -12.15 2.35 -27.93
CA GLY A 114 -11.95 3.70 -27.41
C GLY A 114 -12.94 4.15 -26.33
N LYS A 115 -13.88 3.29 -25.91
CA LYS A 115 -14.81 3.55 -24.82
C LYS A 115 -14.40 2.79 -23.55
N PRO A 116 -14.39 3.43 -22.38
CA PRO A 116 -14.09 2.75 -21.13
C PRO A 116 -15.19 1.72 -20.80
N HIS A 117 -14.81 0.51 -20.40
CA HIS A 117 -15.75 -0.53 -19.96
C HIS A 117 -16.36 -0.18 -18.60
N ASP A 118 -17.63 -0.52 -18.36
CA ASP A 118 -18.36 -0.11 -17.14
C ASP A 118 -17.78 -0.69 -15.84
N HIS A 119 -17.23 -1.89 -15.91
CA HIS A 119 -16.70 -2.63 -14.75
C HIS A 119 -15.45 -3.49 -15.04
N GLY A 120 -14.78 -3.29 -16.17
CA GLY A 120 -13.69 -4.14 -16.65
C GLY A 120 -12.32 -3.54 -16.29
N TYR A 121 -11.47 -4.32 -15.64
CA TYR A 121 -10.13 -3.88 -15.22
C TYR A 121 -9.07 -4.92 -15.60
N ALA A 122 -7.89 -4.43 -15.97
CA ALA A 122 -6.71 -5.24 -16.23
C ALA A 122 -5.51 -4.66 -15.47
N VAL A 123 -4.59 -5.52 -15.04
CA VAL A 123 -3.31 -5.08 -14.48
C VAL A 123 -2.39 -4.76 -15.64
N THR A 124 -2.18 -3.47 -15.92
CA THR A 124 -1.38 -3.01 -17.06
C THR A 124 -0.23 -2.09 -16.67
N GLY A 125 -0.18 -1.64 -15.41
CA GLY A 125 0.86 -0.71 -14.96
C GLY A 125 2.16 -1.38 -14.53
N THR A 126 3.26 -0.69 -14.81
CA THR A 126 4.63 -1.05 -14.43
C THR A 126 5.06 -0.40 -13.11
N GLU A 127 4.18 0.39 -12.50
CA GLU A 127 4.43 1.12 -11.26
C GLU A 127 3.38 0.79 -10.21
N VAL A 128 3.81 0.64 -8.96
CA VAL A 128 2.95 0.52 -7.78
C VAL A 128 2.98 1.84 -7.05
N ARG A 129 1.81 2.45 -6.86
CA ARG A 129 1.67 3.58 -5.95
C ARG A 129 1.79 3.07 -4.52
N THR A 130 2.65 3.70 -3.73
CA THR A 130 2.87 3.35 -2.33
C THR A 130 2.57 4.56 -1.45
N CYS A 131 2.10 4.33 -0.24
CA CYS A 131 2.09 5.35 0.79
C CYS A 131 2.51 4.76 2.13
N TYR A 132 3.14 5.61 2.94
CA TYR A 132 3.54 5.33 4.30
C TYR A 132 2.99 6.44 5.19
N VAL A 133 2.18 6.07 6.17
CA VAL A 133 1.54 7.00 7.10
C VAL A 133 1.98 6.66 8.51
N THR A 134 2.32 7.67 9.29
CA THR A 134 2.44 7.53 10.74
C THR A 134 1.52 8.49 11.46
N TYR A 135 0.90 7.99 12.53
CA TYR A 135 0.03 8.77 13.40
C TYR A 135 0.33 8.39 14.85
N ASP A 136 0.54 9.39 15.71
CA ASP A 136 0.80 9.18 17.14
C ASP A 136 -0.33 9.71 18.03
N ASN A 137 -0.28 9.34 19.30
CA ASN A 137 -1.25 9.74 20.32
C ASN A 137 -1.20 11.23 20.67
N ALA A 138 -0.13 11.95 20.31
CA ALA A 138 -0.04 13.41 20.36
C ALA A 138 -0.75 14.09 19.18
N GLY A 139 -1.29 13.31 18.23
CA GLY A 139 -2.01 13.81 17.07
C GLY A 139 -1.11 14.19 15.89
N LYS A 140 0.19 13.88 15.95
CA LYS A 140 1.11 14.14 14.83
C LYS A 140 0.82 13.16 13.70
N LEU A 141 0.50 13.71 12.53
CA LEU A 141 0.24 12.95 11.30
C LEU A 141 1.34 13.24 10.27
N GLU A 142 2.01 12.19 9.80
CA GLU A 142 3.00 12.27 8.73
C GLU A 142 2.60 11.33 7.59
N VAL A 143 2.63 11.84 6.36
CA VAL A 143 2.23 11.09 5.16
C VAL A 143 3.33 11.21 4.11
N THR A 144 3.83 10.05 3.68
CA THR A 144 4.81 9.93 2.61
C THR A 144 4.17 9.14 1.47
N GLY A 145 4.04 9.74 0.30
CA GLY A 145 3.56 9.05 -0.91
C GLY A 145 4.72 8.72 -1.83
N GLY A 146 4.60 7.65 -2.61
CA GLY A 146 5.67 7.24 -3.52
C GLY A 146 5.20 6.36 -4.66
N ARG A 147 6.14 6.10 -5.57
CA ARG A 147 5.98 5.12 -6.64
C ARG A 147 7.17 4.18 -6.64
N ARG A 148 6.88 2.89 -6.78
CA ARG A 148 7.88 1.84 -6.91
C ARG A 148 7.64 1.11 -8.22
N LEU A 149 8.66 1.07 -9.07
CA LEU A 149 8.58 0.30 -10.30
C LEU A 149 8.52 -1.19 -9.98
N LEU A 150 7.66 -1.91 -10.71
CA LEU A 150 7.64 -3.36 -10.69
C LEU A 150 8.81 -3.88 -11.52
N PRO A 151 9.53 -4.91 -11.05
CA PRO A 151 10.54 -5.56 -11.86
C PRO A 151 9.86 -6.10 -13.12
N GLN A 152 10.30 -5.60 -14.27
CA GLN A 152 9.84 -6.10 -15.56
C GLN A 152 10.69 -7.31 -15.94
N ARG A 153 10.03 -8.37 -16.41
CA ARG A 153 10.73 -9.41 -17.18
C ARG A 153 10.97 -8.85 -18.57
N ALA A 154 12.20 -8.44 -18.85
CA ALA A 154 12.62 -8.10 -20.20
C ALA A 154 13.02 -9.39 -20.93
N ILE A 155 12.18 -9.83 -21.88
CA ILE A 155 12.59 -10.83 -22.85
C ILE A 155 13.30 -10.06 -23.96
N HIS A 156 14.63 -10.00 -23.92
CA HIS A 156 15.40 -9.52 -25.07
C HIS A 156 15.32 -10.60 -26.16
N ALA A 157 14.57 -10.34 -27.22
CA ALA A 157 14.78 -11.05 -28.48
C ALA A 157 16.15 -10.61 -29.01
N VAL A 158 17.13 -11.51 -28.96
CA VAL A 158 18.36 -11.32 -29.74
C VAL A 158 17.93 -11.47 -31.19
N GLY A 159 17.89 -10.36 -31.91
CA GLY A 159 17.64 -10.35 -33.34
C GLY A 159 18.86 -10.86 -34.07
N ASP A 160 19.01 -12.19 -34.16
CA ASP A 160 19.98 -12.79 -35.05
C ASP A 160 19.29 -13.12 -36.37
N GLY A 161 19.70 -12.41 -37.42
CA GLY A 161 19.41 -12.79 -38.79
C GLY A 161 20.10 -14.11 -39.12
N GLN A 162 19.49 -15.22 -38.69
CA GLN A 162 19.52 -16.59 -39.22
C GLN A 162 18.93 -17.52 -38.15
N ALA A 163 17.84 -18.18 -38.50
CA ALA A 163 17.16 -19.12 -37.60
C ALA A 163 18.08 -20.29 -37.24
N SER A 164 18.53 -20.33 -35.98
CA SER A 164 19.05 -21.52 -35.32
C SER A 164 18.15 -21.85 -34.13
N PRO A 165 17.91 -23.13 -33.77
CA PRO A 165 17.01 -23.48 -32.67
C PRO A 165 17.61 -22.96 -31.36
N CYS A 166 16.93 -22.03 -30.72
CA CYS A 166 17.37 -21.39 -29.50
C CYS A 166 17.23 -22.34 -28.30
N GLU A 167 18.27 -23.12 -28.04
CA GLU A 167 18.50 -23.76 -26.75
C GLU A 167 19.12 -22.73 -25.79
N GLY A 168 18.32 -22.25 -24.83
CA GLY A 168 18.82 -21.45 -23.70
C GLY A 168 18.44 -19.97 -23.69
N ALA A 169 17.15 -19.65 -23.56
CA ALA A 169 16.73 -18.34 -23.08
C ALA A 169 17.19 -18.14 -21.63
N ARG A 170 18.25 -17.34 -21.41
CA ARG A 170 18.68 -16.94 -20.06
C ARG A 170 17.85 -15.74 -19.59
N ASP A 171 16.90 -16.02 -18.69
CA ASP A 171 16.09 -15.03 -17.96
C ASP A 171 17.05 -14.11 -17.17
N LYS A 172 17.15 -12.81 -17.53
CA LYS A 172 17.94 -11.82 -16.78
C LYS A 172 17.00 -10.92 -15.98
N TYR A 173 17.06 -11.02 -14.66
CA TYR A 173 16.34 -10.14 -13.73
C TYR A 173 17.15 -8.85 -13.51
N ALA A 174 16.53 -7.67 -13.68
CA ALA A 174 17.13 -6.39 -13.32
C ALA A 174 16.50 -5.89 -11.99
N PRO A 175 17.15 -6.08 -10.83
CA PRO A 175 16.51 -5.93 -9.52
C PRO A 175 16.47 -4.49 -8.97
N ASN A 176 17.15 -3.52 -9.60
CA ASN A 176 17.42 -2.23 -8.96
C ASN A 176 16.58 -1.10 -9.57
N LEU A 177 15.34 -0.95 -9.12
CA LEU A 177 14.55 0.26 -9.38
C LEU A 177 14.26 0.97 -8.06
N THR A 178 14.91 2.13 -7.89
CA THR A 178 14.83 2.96 -6.68
C THR A 178 13.42 3.55 -6.54
N PRO A 179 12.74 3.40 -5.39
CA PRO A 179 11.45 4.05 -5.15
C PRO A 179 11.64 5.57 -5.03
N CYS A 180 10.79 6.34 -5.71
CA CYS A 180 10.70 7.79 -5.47
C CYS A 180 9.68 8.03 -4.36
N MET A 181 10.12 8.55 -3.20
CA MET A 181 9.25 8.90 -2.08
C MET A 181 9.22 10.42 -1.87
N TRP A 182 8.04 10.95 -1.62
CA TRP A 182 7.75 12.36 -1.38
C TRP A 182 7.01 12.51 -0.05
N VAL A 183 7.47 13.42 0.81
CA VAL A 183 6.80 13.75 2.08
C VAL A 183 5.87 14.92 1.85
N TYR A 184 4.60 14.79 2.24
CA TYR A 184 3.59 15.83 2.03
C TYR A 184 3.13 16.44 3.36
N PRO A 185 2.96 17.78 3.43
CA PRO A 185 2.20 18.38 4.52
C PRO A 185 0.70 18.03 4.41
N PRO A 186 -0.08 18.05 5.50
CA PRO A 186 -1.44 17.48 5.55
C PRO A 186 -2.47 18.08 4.57
N ALA A 187 -2.20 19.23 3.94
CA ALA A 187 -3.19 20.04 3.23
C ALA A 187 -3.19 19.90 1.68
N THR A 188 -2.34 19.07 1.07
CA THR A 188 -2.05 19.17 -0.39
C THR A 188 -2.26 17.90 -1.22
N LEU A 189 -3.16 17.00 -0.80
CA LEU A 189 -3.24 15.64 -1.37
C LEU A 189 -3.95 15.52 -2.75
N THR A 190 -4.77 16.49 -3.15
CA THR A 190 -5.66 16.33 -4.33
C THR A 190 -5.17 17.04 -5.61
N ALA A 191 -4.35 18.08 -5.51
CA ALA A 191 -4.14 19.02 -6.64
C ALA A 191 -3.01 18.67 -7.64
N MET A 192 -2.14 17.69 -7.38
CA MET A 192 -0.89 17.54 -8.17
C MET A 192 -0.88 16.42 -9.23
N TRP A 193 -1.93 15.60 -9.34
CA TRP A 193 -1.86 14.35 -10.11
C TRP A 193 -2.23 14.47 -11.59
N GLY A 194 -2.59 15.66 -12.08
CA GLY A 194 -2.90 15.91 -13.49
C GLY A 194 -1.71 16.33 -14.37
N SER A 195 -0.54 16.65 -13.80
CA SER A 195 0.50 17.42 -14.52
C SER A 195 1.71 16.62 -15.05
N HIS A 196 1.75 15.29 -14.87
CA HIS A 196 2.94 14.49 -15.22
C HIS A 196 2.74 13.49 -16.37
N VAL A 197 1.63 13.59 -17.12
CA VAL A 197 1.50 12.90 -18.41
C VAL A 197 1.72 13.94 -19.51
N ARG A 198 2.99 14.18 -19.89
CA ARG A 198 3.26 14.73 -21.22
C ARG A 198 3.20 13.57 -22.22
N PRO A 199 2.46 13.68 -23.33
CA PRO A 199 2.63 12.76 -24.44
C PRO A 199 4.03 12.99 -25.02
N LEU A 200 4.79 11.90 -25.20
CA LEU A 200 5.93 11.90 -26.10
C LEU A 200 5.34 12.10 -27.52
N GLY A 201 5.49 13.31 -28.05
CA GLY A 201 5.37 13.58 -29.47
C GLY A 201 6.65 13.24 -30.21
#